data_AF-A0A8J4XAC0-F1
#
_entry.id   AF-A0A8J4XAC0-F1
#
_cell.length_a   1.000
_cell.length_b   1.000
_cell.length_c   1.000
_cell.angle_alpha   90.00
_cell.angle_beta   90.00
_cell.angle_gamma   90.00
#
_symmetry.space_group_name_H-M   'P 1'
#
loop_
_entity.id
_entity.type
_entity.pdbx_description
1 polymer ?
#
loop_
_entity_poly.entity_id
_entity_poly.type
_entity_poly.pdbx_seq_one_letter_code
_entity_poly.pdbx_strand_id
1 'polypeptide(L)' 'IMSDVTRCIKEEVTSVLPSLPEDTLNLLVEKVLNQGVESKEDLQYVKEEDIVELIRPIQCRKLLKAWSAH' A
#
# COMPACT_ATOMS: atom_id res chain seq x y z
N ILE A 1 -10.89 1.52 16.89
CA ILE A 1 -9.82 0.52 17.00
C ILE A 1 -9.25 0.36 15.59
N MET A 2 -7.97 0.66 15.37
CA MET A 2 -7.34 0.32 14.08
C MET A 2 -7.31 -1.20 13.97
N SER A 3 -7.72 -1.77 12.83
CA SER A 3 -7.67 -3.22 12.63
C SER A 3 -6.20 -3.68 12.47
N ASP A 4 -5.93 -4.94 12.82
CA ASP A 4 -4.60 -5.53 12.62
C ASP A 4 -4.17 -5.49 11.15
N VAL A 5 -5.14 -5.60 10.23
CA VAL A 5 -4.91 -5.47 8.78
C VAL A 5 -4.39 -4.07 8.45
N THR A 6 -5.04 -3.01 8.92
CA THR A 6 -4.58 -1.62 8.69
C THR A 6 -3.14 -1.41 9.16
N ARG A 7 -2.78 -1.94 10.33
CA ARG A 7 -1.40 -1.86 10.83
C ARG A 7 -0.43 -2.61 9.92
N CYS A 8 -0.76 -3.83 9.53
CA CYS A 8 0.07 -4.66 8.66
C CYS A 8 0.32 -3.99 7.31
N ILE A 9 -0.72 -3.47 6.65
CA ILE A 9 -0.58 -2.77 5.37
C ILE A 9 0.24 -1.48 5.52
N LYS A 10 0.07 -0.73 6.62
CA LYS A 10 0.88 0.47 6.90
C LYS A 10 2.37 0.12 7.06
N GLU A 11 2.68 -0.99 7.72
CA GLU A 11 4.05 -1.52 7.86
C GLU A 11 4.64 -1.92 6.50
N GLU A 12 3.87 -2.61 5.65
CA GLU A 12 4.30 -3.00 4.29
C GLU A 12 4.60 -1.79 3.39
N VAL A 13 3.74 -0.76 3.41
CA VAL A 13 4.00 0.48 2.64
C VAL A 13 5.25 1.20 3.18
N THR A 14 5.37 1.31 4.50
CA THR A 14 6.47 2.04 5.15
C THR A 14 7.81 1.35 4.97
N SER A 15 7.84 0.01 4.89
CA SER A 15 9.07 -0.76 4.65
C SER A 15 9.69 -0.44 3.27
N VAL A 16 8.84 -0.15 2.28
CA VAL A 16 9.26 0.18 0.90
C VAL A 16 9.47 1.68 0.72
N LEU A 17 8.63 2.51 1.34
CA LEU A 17 8.61 3.97 1.20
C LEU A 17 8.70 4.66 2.58
N PRO A 18 9.84 4.57 3.29
CA PRO A 18 9.96 5.06 4.66
C PRO A 18 9.85 6.58 4.81
N SER A 19 9.96 7.32 3.71
CA SER A 19 9.85 8.79 3.68
C SER A 19 8.53 9.28 3.10
N LEU A 20 7.53 8.41 2.97
CA LEU A 20 6.19 8.80 2.52
C LEU A 20 5.53 9.68 3.59
N PRO A 21 4.97 10.86 3.24
CA PRO A 21 4.24 11.69 4.20
C PRO A 21 3.09 10.90 4.84
N GLU A 22 2.86 11.12 6.14
CA GLU A 22 1.87 10.34 6.89
C GLU A 22 0.45 10.45 6.30
N ASP A 23 0.04 11.63 5.85
CA ASP A 23 -1.27 11.83 5.22
C ASP A 23 -1.40 11.00 3.93
N THR A 24 -0.36 11.00 3.09
CA THR A 24 -0.31 10.21 1.86
C THR A 24 -0.30 8.70 2.16
N LEU A 25 0.42 8.29 3.20
CA LEU A 25 0.45 6.90 3.68
C LEU A 25 -0.94 6.45 4.14
N ASN A 26 -1.63 7.26 4.94
CA ASN A 26 -2.96 6.93 5.44
C ASN A 26 -3.98 6.83 4.29
N LEU A 27 -3.97 7.77 3.33
CA LEU A 27 -4.82 7.73 2.14
C LEU A 27 -4.54 6.50 1.28
N LEU A 28 -3.26 6.13 1.11
CA LEU A 28 -2.88 4.96 0.34
C LEU A 28 -3.35 3.66 1.00
N VAL A 29 -3.19 3.54 2.32
CA VAL A 29 -3.68 2.39 3.08
C VAL A 29 -5.21 2.29 2.98
N GLU A 30 -5.92 3.41 3.13
CA GLU A 30 -7.38 3.45 2.97
C GLU A 30 -7.81 3.04 1.56
N LYS A 31 -7.17 3.58 0.52
CA LYS A 31 -7.43 3.26 -0.89
C LYS A 31 -7.26 1.77 -1.17
N VAL A 32 -6.22 1.15 -0.62
CA VAL A 32 -5.93 -0.28 -0.78
C VAL A 32 -6.96 -1.13 -0.04
N LEU A 33 -7.29 -0.80 1.22
CA LEU A 33 -8.32 -1.52 1.98
C LEU A 33 -9.70 -1.44 1.32
N ASN A 34 -10.04 -0.30 0.73
CA ASN A 34 -11.30 -0.10 0.00
C ASN A 34 -11.42 -0.93 -1.30
N GLN A 35 -10.33 -1.56 -1.75
CA GLN A 35 -10.35 -2.50 -2.87
C GLN A 35 -10.65 -3.94 -2.45
N GLY A 36 -10.87 -4.19 -1.15
CA GLY A 36 -11.12 -5.53 -0.62
C GLY A 36 -9.84 -6.28 -0.21
N VAL A 37 -8.75 -5.56 0.06
CA VAL A 37 -7.54 -6.15 0.67
C VAL A 37 -7.84 -6.51 2.13
N GLU A 38 -7.75 -7.80 2.45
CA GLU A 38 -8.03 -8.34 3.78
C GLU A 38 -6.76 -8.82 4.49
N SER A 39 -5.67 -9.01 3.75
CA SER A 39 -4.38 -9.52 4.22
C SER A 39 -3.20 -8.88 3.47
N LYS A 40 -1.96 -9.07 3.97
CA LYS A 40 -0.77 -8.60 3.24
C LYS A 40 -0.55 -9.38 1.94
N GLU A 41 -0.99 -10.64 1.90
CA GLU A 41 -0.88 -11.51 0.75
C GLU A 41 -1.69 -10.95 -0.43
N ASP A 42 -2.80 -10.26 -0.18
CA ASP A 42 -3.63 -9.66 -1.23
C ASP A 42 -2.95 -8.48 -1.94
N LEU A 43 -1.91 -7.88 -1.34
CA LEU A 43 -1.16 -6.78 -1.96
C LEU A 43 -0.53 -7.17 -3.31
N GLN A 44 -0.28 -8.45 -3.53
CA GLN A 44 0.22 -8.96 -4.81
C GLN A 44 -0.74 -8.70 -5.98
N TYR A 45 -2.04 -8.49 -5.71
CA TYR A 45 -3.07 -8.25 -6.72
C TYR A 45 -3.31 -6.77 -7.01
N VAL A 46 -2.78 -5.86 -6.20
CA VAL A 46 -2.87 -4.41 -6.42
C VAL A 46 -2.12 -4.04 -7.70
N LYS A 47 -2.70 -3.17 -8.52
CA LYS A 47 -2.13 -2.70 -9.79
C LYS A 47 -1.74 -1.23 -9.73
N GLU A 48 -1.08 -0.76 -10.78
CA GLU A 48 -0.65 0.64 -10.87
C GLU A 48 -1.86 1.60 -10.88
N GLU A 49 -2.90 1.26 -11.64
CA GLU A 49 -4.15 2.04 -11.72
C GLU A 49 -4.86 2.25 -10.38
N ASP A 50 -4.64 1.35 -9.42
CA ASP A 50 -5.26 1.39 -8.11
C ASP A 50 -4.66 2.44 -7.17
N ILE A 51 -3.40 2.82 -7.38
CA ILE A 51 -2.62 3.63 -6.42
C ILE A 51 -1.86 4.81 -7.04
N VAL A 52 -1.75 4.90 -8.37
CA VAL A 52 -0.94 5.92 -9.08
C VAL A 52 -1.44 7.36 -8.86
N GLU A 53 -2.69 7.56 -8.46
CA GLU A 53 -3.22 8.90 -8.16
C GLU A 53 -2.69 9.49 -6.83
N LEU A 54 -2.20 8.65 -5.93
CA LEU A 54 -1.77 9.05 -4.57
C LEU A 54 -0.26 9.26 -4.45
N ILE A 55 0.52 8.64 -5.35
CA ILE A 55 1.98 8.60 -5.25
C ILE A 55 2.63 8.70 -6.63
N ARG A 56 3.91 9.07 -6.68
CA ARG A 56 4.62 9.19 -7.96
C ARG A 56 4.76 7.82 -8.63
N PRO A 57 4.82 7.76 -9.98
CA PRO A 57 4.96 6.48 -10.70
C PRO A 57 6.11 5.60 -10.20
N ILE A 58 7.26 6.20 -9.84
CA ILE A 58 8.40 5.43 -9.32
C ILE A 58 8.13 4.84 -7.92
N GLN A 59 7.31 5.48 -7.09
CA GLN A 59 6.91 4.97 -5.78
C GLN A 59 5.93 3.81 -5.95
N CYS A 60 4.97 3.96 -6.86
CA CYS A 60 4.04 2.89 -7.22
C CYS A 60 4.80 1.64 -7.69
N ARG A 61 5.71 1.76 -8.66
CA ARG A 61 6.51 0.62 -9.14
C ARG A 61 7.34 -0.06 -8.06
N LYS A 62 7.84 0.68 -7.07
CA LYS A 62 8.57 0.10 -5.93
C LYS A 62 7.65 -0.76 -5.06
N LEU A 63 6.45 -0.27 -4.76
CA LEU A 63 5.45 -1.01 -3.99
C LEU A 63 5.02 -2.27 -4.73
N LEU A 64 4.59 -2.13 -5.99
CA LEU A 64 4.15 -3.27 -6.80
C LEU A 64 5.22 -4.36 -6.93
N LYS A 65 6.48 -3.96 -7.11
CA LYS A 65 7.61 -4.90 -7.16
C LYS A 65 7.85 -5.62 -5.82
N ALA A 66 7.66 -4.93 -4.70
CA ALA A 66 7.83 -5.53 -3.37
C ALA A 66 6.68 -6.50 -3.04
N TRP A 67 5.47 -6.15 -3.45
CA TRP A 67 4.27 -6.94 -3.21
C TRP A 67 4.14 -8.15 -4.13
N SER A 68 4.65 -8.08 -5.37
CA SER A 68 4.66 -9.20 -6.31
C SER A 68 5.65 -10.33 -5.94
N ALA A 69 6.39 -10.20 -4.83
CA ALA A 69 7.39 -11.18 -4.38
C ALA A 69 6.86 -12.18 -3.34
N HIS A 70 5.58 -12.06 -2.96
CA HIS A 70 4.87 -12.92 -2.02
C HIS A 70 3.72 -13.62 -2.73
#